data_AF-A0A5P2CHQ3-F1
#
_entry.id   AF-A0A5P2CHQ3-F1
#
_cell.length_a   1.000
_cell.length_b   1.000
_cell.length_c   1.000
_cell.angle_alpha   90.00
_cell.angle_beta   90.00
_cell.angle_gamma   90.00
#
_symmetry.space_group_name_H-M   'P 1'
#
loop_
_entity.id
_entity.type
_entity.pdbx_description
1 polymer ?
#
loop_
_entity_poly.entity_id
_entity_poly.type
_entity_poly.pdbx_seq_one_letter_code
_entity_poly.pdbx_strand_id
1 'polypeptide(L)'
;MNFPEYGGPGDGDGCGVVDHHPDGTTVRCAAAGAWHIAWEHEGPDGIRTSFVCERHMDTVRAHHVYLDRHPVGPDCTHPRARWVDSRVGAWCRAPDAD
;
A
#
# COMPACT_ATOMS: atom_id res chain seq x y z
N MET A 1 -18.84 -5.06 -1.41
CA MET A 1 -17.63 -5.59 -2.06
C MET A 1 -16.62 -5.84 -0.96
N ASN A 2 -16.23 -7.09 -0.72
CA ASN A 2 -15.16 -7.39 0.22
C ASN A 2 -13.85 -6.98 -0.46
N PHE A 3 -13.31 -5.84 -0.06
CA PHE A 3 -11.95 -5.50 -0.39
C PHE A 3 -11.04 -6.57 0.23
N PRO A 4 -10.01 -7.03 -0.45
CA PRO A 4 -8.96 -7.80 0.21
C PRO A 4 -8.40 -7.00 1.39
N GLU A 5 -7.92 -7.66 2.44
CA GLU A 5 -7.31 -7.05 3.63
C GLU A 5 -6.04 -6.20 3.33
N TYR A 6 -5.74 -5.98 2.05
CA TYR A 6 -4.72 -5.06 1.54
C TYR A 6 -4.98 -3.60 1.89
N GLY A 7 -6.06 -3.23 2.57
CA GLY A 7 -6.40 -1.84 2.91
C GLY A 7 -6.10 -1.43 4.34
N GLY A 8 -5.21 -2.16 5.04
CA GLY A 8 -4.83 -1.80 6.41
C GLY A 8 -4.16 -0.43 6.47
N PRO A 9 -4.36 0.34 7.57
CA PRO A 9 -3.65 1.59 7.76
C PRO A 9 -2.15 1.30 7.66
N GLY A 10 -1.44 2.11 6.88
CA GLY A 10 -0.01 1.96 6.60
C GLY A 10 0.87 2.23 7.82
N ASP A 11 0.50 1.68 8.97
CA ASP A 11 1.08 1.95 10.28
C ASP A 11 2.37 1.15 10.52
N GLY A 12 2.89 0.49 9.49
CA GLY A 12 4.15 -0.25 9.56
C GLY A 12 4.74 -0.61 8.20
N ASP A 13 6.07 -0.78 8.19
CA ASP A 13 6.91 -1.04 7.01
C ASP A 13 6.72 -2.47 6.44
N GLY A 14 5.69 -3.19 6.86
CA GLY A 14 5.43 -4.60 6.54
C GLY A 14 4.40 -4.79 5.44
N CYS A 15 4.45 -5.94 4.77
CA CYS A 15 3.44 -6.34 3.81
C CYS A 15 2.07 -6.52 4.49
N GLY A 16 1.06 -5.78 4.05
CA GLY A 16 -0.30 -5.83 4.59
C GLY A 16 -1.15 -7.02 4.14
N VAL A 17 -0.61 -7.90 3.28
CA VAL A 17 -1.34 -9.05 2.73
C VAL A 17 -1.59 -10.14 3.77
N VAL A 18 -2.82 -10.67 3.77
CA VAL A 18 -3.16 -11.96 4.35
C VAL A 18 -3.30 -12.98 3.22
N ASP A 19 -2.46 -14.01 3.23
CA ASP A 19 -2.51 -15.11 2.29
C ASP A 19 -3.59 -16.12 2.73
N HIS A 20 -4.47 -16.49 1.80
CA HIS A 20 -5.48 -17.52 2.02
C HIS A 20 -5.05 -18.81 1.31
N HIS A 21 -4.81 -19.86 2.09
CA HIS A 21 -4.37 -21.15 1.59
C HIS A 21 -5.55 -22.07 1.26
N PRO A 22 -5.41 -23.00 0.30
CA PRO A 22 -6.49 -23.92 -0.10
C PRO A 22 -6.99 -24.84 1.02
N ASP A 23 -6.18 -25.05 2.07
CA ASP A 23 -6.55 -25.83 3.25
C ASP A 23 -7.38 -25.03 4.27
N GLY A 24 -7.72 -23.78 3.96
CA GLY A 24 -8.47 -22.87 4.82
C GLY A 24 -7.62 -22.06 5.79
N THR A 25 -6.29 -22.24 5.79
CA THR A 25 -5.38 -21.47 6.63
C THR A 25 -5.25 -20.04 6.12
N THR A 26 -5.23 -19.08 7.03
CA THR A 26 -4.91 -17.67 6.71
C THR A 26 -3.64 -17.25 7.42
N VAL A 27 -2.70 -16.66 6.67
CA VAL A 27 -1.38 -16.25 7.20
C VAL A 27 -1.10 -14.81 6.80
N ARG A 28 -0.89 -13.94 7.80
CA ARG A 28 -0.39 -12.59 7.51
C ARG A 28 1.05 -12.67 7.02
N CYS A 29 1.31 -12.00 5.90
CA CYS A 29 2.65 -11.91 5.34
C CYS A 29 3.59 -11.22 6.33
N ALA A 30 4.73 -11.84 6.61
CA ALA A 30 5.77 -11.28 7.49
C ALA A 30 6.89 -10.55 6.73
N ALA A 31 6.79 -10.45 5.39
CA ALA A 31 7.80 -9.78 4.58
C ALA A 31 7.74 -8.26 4.74
N ALA A 32 8.87 -7.60 4.52
CA ALA A 32 8.93 -6.13 4.43
C ALA A 32 8.14 -5.64 3.20
N GLY A 33 7.49 -4.49 3.36
CA GLY A 33 6.86 -3.75 2.28
C GLY A 33 7.92 -3.17 1.35
N ALA A 34 7.81 -3.48 0.07
CA ALA A 34 8.66 -2.94 -0.99
C ALA A 34 7.91 -1.92 -1.87
N TRP A 35 6.57 -1.98 -1.87
CA TRP A 35 5.71 -1.10 -2.64
C TRP A 35 4.66 -0.45 -1.76
N HIS A 36 4.39 0.82 -2.02
CA HIS A 36 3.25 1.57 -1.48
C HIS A 36 2.20 1.69 -2.58
N ILE A 37 0.96 1.31 -2.28
CA ILE A 37 -0.15 1.31 -3.23
C ILE A 37 -1.21 2.31 -2.78
N ALA A 38 -1.73 3.11 -3.71
CA ALA A 38 -2.95 3.89 -3.54
C ALA A 38 -4.13 3.15 -4.18
N TRP A 39 -5.08 2.72 -3.36
CA TRP A 39 -6.21 1.90 -3.82
C TRP A 39 -7.35 2.75 -4.37
N GLU A 40 -7.84 3.70 -3.58
CA GLU A 40 -9.00 4.53 -3.89
C GLU A 40 -9.02 5.78 -3.01
N HIS A 41 -9.84 6.76 -3.39
CA HIS A 41 -10.09 7.94 -2.56
C HIS A 41 -11.07 7.61 -1.42
N GLU A 42 -10.73 7.97 -0.19
CA GLU A 42 -11.60 7.88 1.00
C GLU A 42 -12.32 9.21 1.31
N GLY A 43 -12.04 10.24 0.54
CA GLY A 43 -12.60 11.59 0.70
C GLY A 43 -11.88 12.59 -0.19
N PRO A 44 -12.16 13.89 -0.04
CA PRO A 44 -11.53 14.95 -0.84
C PRO A 44 -10.00 14.92 -0.79
N ASP A 45 -9.45 14.60 0.38
CA ASP A 45 -8.01 14.64 0.65
C ASP A 45 -7.46 13.30 1.17
N GLY A 46 -8.28 12.25 1.18
CA GLY A 46 -7.94 10.94 1.73
C GLY A 46 -7.71 9.92 0.63
N ILE A 47 -6.59 9.20 0.66
CA ILE A 47 -6.34 8.04 -0.20
C ILE A 47 -6.14 6.83 0.72
N ARG A 48 -6.88 5.75 0.46
CA ARG A 48 -6.64 4.47 1.12
C ARG A 48 -5.36 3.88 0.54
N THR A 49 -4.37 3.65 1.39
CA THR A 49 -3.08 3.10 0.97
C THR A 49 -2.71 1.84 1.72
N SER A 50 -1.76 1.08 1.18
CA SER A 50 -1.06 0.03 1.93
C SER A 50 0.32 -0.29 1.40
N PHE A 51 1.05 -1.10 2.17
CA PHE A 51 2.35 -1.63 1.79
C PHE A 51 2.27 -3.11 1.39
N VAL A 52 3.00 -3.51 0.35
CA VAL A 52 3.14 -4.91 -0.07
C VAL A 52 4.58 -5.27 -0.43
N CYS A 53 4.95 -6.53 -0.22
CA CYS A 53 6.24 -7.05 -0.69
C CYS A 53 6.26 -7.26 -2.21
N GLU A 54 7.44 -7.49 -2.79
CA GLU A 54 7.60 -7.74 -4.25
C GLU A 54 6.67 -8.84 -4.77
N ARG A 55 6.65 -10.00 -4.12
CA ARG A 55 5.82 -11.14 -4.52
C ARG A 55 4.33 -10.77 -4.54
N HIS A 56 3.85 -10.07 -3.52
CA HIS A 56 2.44 -9.68 -3.45
C HIS A 56 2.11 -8.54 -4.41
N MET A 57 3.07 -7.67 -4.72
CA MET A 57 2.90 -6.66 -5.76
C MET A 57 2.65 -7.29 -7.12
N ASP A 58 3.30 -8.41 -7.47
CA ASP A 58 3.03 -9.11 -8.72
C ASP A 58 1.59 -9.62 -8.78
N THR A 59 1.07 -10.20 -7.68
CA THR A 59 -0.35 -10.57 -7.56
C THR A 59 -1.27 -9.36 -7.70
N VAL A 60 -0.94 -8.25 -7.01
CA VAL A 60 -1.72 -7.00 -7.09
C VAL A 60 -1.78 -6.49 -8.53
N ARG A 61 -0.66 -6.46 -9.24
CA ARG A 61 -0.59 -6.03 -10.66
C ARG A 61 -1.44 -6.88 -11.57
N ALA A 62 -1.49 -8.18 -11.33
CA ALA A 62 -2.21 -9.11 -12.19
C ALA A 62 -3.73 -9.11 -11.95
N HIS A 63 -4.17 -8.83 -10.72
CA HIS A 63 -5.54 -9.15 -10.28
C HIS A 63 -6.32 -7.99 -9.68
N HIS A 64 -5.69 -6.83 -9.43
CA HIS A 64 -6.33 -5.73 -8.73
C HIS A 64 -6.20 -4.41 -9.48
N VAL A 65 -7.24 -3.59 -9.38
CA VAL A 65 -7.23 -2.19 -9.82
C VAL A 65 -6.83 -1.32 -8.64
N TYR A 66 -6.01 -0.32 -8.91
CA TYR A 66 -5.52 0.68 -7.96
C TYR A 66 -5.28 1.98 -8.73
N LEU A 67 -5.23 3.10 -8.01
CA LEU A 67 -5.00 4.43 -8.59
C LEU A 67 -3.56 4.55 -9.09
N ASP A 68 -2.58 4.30 -8.21
CA ASP A 68 -1.16 4.33 -8.54
C ASP A 68 -0.34 3.53 -7.51
N ARG A 69 0.96 3.37 -7.75
CA ARG A 69 1.93 2.66 -6.92
C ARG A 69 3.32 3.28 -7.04
N HIS A 70 4.11 3.22 -5.98
CA HIS A 70 5.54 3.52 -6.06
C HIS A 70 6.36 2.62 -5.12
N PRO A 71 7.68 2.44 -5.37
CA PRO A 71 8.56 1.79 -4.41
C PRO A 71 8.52 2.51 -3.06
N VAL A 72 8.62 1.76 -1.97
CA VAL A 72 8.74 2.33 -0.63
C VAL A 72 10.04 3.12 -0.54
N GLY A 73 9.91 4.39 -0.19
CA GLY A 73 11.01 5.31 0.06
C GLY A 73 10.99 5.84 1.51
N PRO A 74 12.01 6.63 1.89
CA PRO A 74 12.18 7.12 3.28
C PRO A 74 10.96 7.89 3.80
N ASP A 75 10.28 8.63 2.93
CA ASP A 75 9.13 9.44 3.30
C ASP A 75 7.85 8.63 3.52
N CYS A 76 7.80 7.36 3.11
CA CYS A 76 6.55 6.56 3.16
C CYS A 76 6.21 6.15 4.60
N THR A 77 7.24 5.91 5.40
CA THR A 77 7.13 5.43 6.78
C THR A 77 7.15 6.57 7.80
N HIS A 78 7.33 7.81 7.33
CA HIS A 78 7.34 8.98 8.19
C HIS A 78 5.94 9.24 8.77
N PRO A 79 5.82 9.53 10.07
CA PRO A 79 4.56 9.97 10.65
C PRO A 79 3.98 11.15 9.87
N ARG A 80 2.69 11.08 9.51
CA ARG A 80 1.96 12.09 8.72
C ARG A 80 2.34 12.17 7.24
N ALA A 81 3.17 11.27 6.72
CA ALA A 81 3.35 11.16 5.28
C ALA A 81 1.98 11.08 4.57
N ARG A 82 1.89 11.76 3.44
CA ARG A 82 0.70 11.75 2.58
C ARG A 82 1.11 11.33 1.18
N TRP A 83 0.23 10.55 0.57
CA TRP A 83 0.30 10.27 -0.85
C TRP A 83 0.16 11.58 -1.62
N VAL A 84 1.12 11.86 -2.48
CA VAL A 84 1.10 12.98 -3.40
C VAL A 84 0.94 12.42 -4.80
N ASP A 85 -0.25 12.62 -5.36
CA ASP A 85 -0.47 12.37 -6.78
C ASP A 85 0.17 13.51 -7.58
N SER A 86 1.11 13.16 -8.45
CA SER A 86 1.72 14.11 -9.36
C SER A 86 1.60 13.62 -10.79
N ARG A 87 1.52 14.57 -11.73
CA ARG A 87 1.56 14.29 -13.18
C ARG A 87 2.86 13.62 -13.67
N VAL A 88 3.89 13.54 -12.81
CA VAL A 88 5.20 12.95 -13.12
C VAL A 88 5.46 11.64 -12.36
N GLY A 89 4.46 11.15 -11.61
CA GLY A 89 4.49 9.89 -10.83
C GLY A 89 4.08 10.10 -9.38
N ALA A 90 3.54 9.09 -8.71
CA ALA A 90 3.21 9.18 -7.30
C ALA A 90 4.43 9.01 -6.37
N TRP A 91 4.41 9.71 -5.24
CA TRP A 91 5.32 9.53 -4.12
C TRP A 91 4.65 9.92 -2.80
N CYS A 92 5.30 9.61 -1.68
CA CYS A 92 4.91 10.12 -0.38
C CYS A 92 5.71 11.34 0.02
N ARG A 93 5.08 12.31 0.69
CA ARG A 93 5.75 13.48 1.27
C ARG A 93 5.35 13.64 2.73
N ALA A 94 6.32 13.86 3.61
CA ALA A 94 6.06 14.34 4.96
C ALA A 94 5.66 15.83 4.91
N PRO A 95 4.69 16.29 5.71
CA PRO A 95 4.23 17.70 5.69
C PRO A 95 5.33 18.71 6.08
N ASP A 96 6.43 18.25 6.69
CA ASP A 96 7.57 19.07 7.11
C ASP A 96 8.79 18.97 6.16
N ALA A 97 8.65 18.31 5.01
CA ALA A 97 9.71 18.23 4.01
C ALA A 97 9.68 19.47 3.09
N ASP A 98 10.40 20.52 3.50
CA ASP A 98 10.70 21.75 2.73
C ASP A 98 11.15 21.43 1.30
#